data_AF-A0A523D3E3-F1
#
_entry.id   AF-A0A523D3E3-F1
#
_cell.length_a   1.000
_cell.length_b   1.000
_cell.length_c   1.000
_cell.angle_alpha   90.00
_cell.angle_beta   90.00
_cell.angle_gamma   90.00
#
_symmetry.space_group_name_H-M   'P 1'
#
loop_
_entity.id
_entity.type
_entity.pdbx_description
1 polymer ?
#
loop_
_entity_poly.entity_id
_entity_poly.type
_entity_poly.pdbx_seq_one_letter_code
_entity_poly.pdbx_strand_id
1 'polypeptide(L)'
;MKYRHHGYHDDDYRRERESRQEKREQRGPREITTHVATVVMRCWQCGHEQSPDDGIGQDLVCSHCNADLHCCRNCLHFDPGAHFECRQPIEKAFRDKTIRNDCEPFGPRPVLDATGRRAGRGSGRADSSEAVRSSNDPRDAFEDLFK
;
A
#
# COMPACT_ATOMS: atom_id res chain seq x y z
N MET A 1 -42.86 34.44 22.10
CA MET A 1 -43.79 33.47 21.46
C MET A 1 -44.19 32.44 22.51
N LYS A 2 -45.45 32.46 22.98
CA LYS A 2 -45.85 31.85 24.26
C LYS A 2 -46.58 30.51 24.14
N TYR A 3 -46.73 29.95 22.95
CA TYR A 3 -47.32 28.62 22.76
C TYR A 3 -46.57 27.86 21.67
N ARG A 4 -45.69 26.96 22.09
CA ARG A 4 -45.14 25.91 21.23
C ARG A 4 -45.79 24.61 21.73
N HIS A 5 -46.86 24.20 21.07
CA HIS A 5 -47.51 22.94 21.38
C HIS A 5 -46.57 21.81 21.00
N HIS A 6 -46.29 20.93 21.96
CA HIS A 6 -45.53 19.71 21.73
C HIS A 6 -46.37 18.77 20.85
N GLY A 7 -45.84 18.41 19.69
CA GLY A 7 -46.48 17.47 18.78
C GLY A 7 -46.47 16.05 19.37
N TYR A 8 -47.46 15.24 19.01
CA TYR A 8 -47.60 13.85 19.47
C TYR A 8 -46.37 12.97 19.17
N HIS A 9 -45.57 13.34 18.15
CA HIS A 9 -44.37 12.61 17.72
C HIS A 9 -43.04 13.30 18.09
N ASP A 10 -43.06 14.46 18.75
CA ASP A 10 -41.83 15.19 19.07
C ASP A 10 -40.91 14.40 20.03
N ASP A 11 -41.50 13.56 20.91
CA ASP A 11 -40.76 12.67 21.80
C ASP A 11 -40.10 11.50 21.05
N ASP A 12 -40.76 10.97 20.01
CA ASP A 12 -40.23 9.89 19.18
C ASP A 12 -39.00 10.34 18.41
N TYR A 13 -39.07 11.52 17.78
CA TYR A 13 -37.94 12.12 17.05
C TYR A 13 -36.78 12.45 17.99
N ARG A 14 -37.08 12.93 19.20
CA ARG A 14 -36.06 13.21 20.22
C ARG A 14 -35.33 11.93 20.62
N ARG A 15 -36.07 10.87 20.93
CA ARG A 15 -35.51 9.58 21.34
C ARG A 15 -34.70 8.91 20.23
N GLU A 16 -35.17 9.00 18.98
CA GLU A 16 -34.41 8.50 17.83
C GLU A 16 -33.08 9.24 17.67
N ARG A 17 -33.10 10.57 17.80
CA ARG A 17 -31.89 11.41 17.72
C ARG A 17 -30.88 11.09 18.82
N GLU A 18 -31.36 10.93 20.06
CA GLU A 18 -30.55 10.54 21.21
C GLU A 18 -29.91 9.16 20.97
N SER A 19 -30.66 8.17 20.46
CA SER A 19 -30.13 6.83 20.15
C SER A 19 -29.06 6.82 19.05
N ARG A 20 -29.20 7.68 18.02
CA ARG A 20 -28.21 7.83 16.94
C ARG A 20 -26.94 8.51 17.46
N GLN A 21 -27.09 9.48 18.36
CA GLN A 21 -25.98 10.15 19.02
C GLN A 21 -25.21 9.18 19.93
N GLU A 22 -25.91 8.39 20.74
CA GLU A 22 -25.32 7.39 21.62
C GLU A 22 -24.53 6.32 20.84
N LYS A 23 -25.10 5.80 19.74
CA LYS A 23 -24.39 4.85 18.84
C LYS A 23 -23.12 5.45 18.21
N ARG A 24 -23.11 6.76 17.97
CA ARG A 24 -21.95 7.46 17.39
C ARG A 24 -20.88 7.72 18.46
N GLU A 25 -21.28 7.99 19.69
CA GLU A 25 -20.38 8.18 20.85
C GLU A 25 -19.77 6.85 21.33
N GLN A 26 -20.53 5.75 21.26
CA GLN A 26 -20.04 4.39 21.53
C GLN A 26 -19.02 3.90 20.49
N ARG A 27 -19.08 4.42 19.25
CA ARG A 27 -18.00 4.21 18.27
C ARG A 27 -16.83 5.10 18.66
N GLY A 28 -15.85 4.51 19.34
CA GLY A 28 -14.57 5.17 19.62
C GLY A 28 -13.89 5.71 18.35
N PRO A 29 -12.85 6.56 18.49
CA PRO A 29 -12.10 7.08 17.35
C PRO A 29 -11.73 5.94 16.43
N ARG A 30 -12.06 6.04 15.14
CA ARG A 30 -11.59 5.06 14.16
C ARG A 30 -10.06 5.07 14.24
N GLU A 31 -9.48 3.98 14.73
CA GLU A 31 -8.03 3.82 14.70
C GLU A 31 -7.57 3.95 13.26
N ILE A 32 -6.78 4.99 12.98
CA ILE A 32 -6.14 5.14 11.69
C ILE A 32 -5.11 4.02 11.65
N THR A 33 -5.41 2.93 10.93
CA THR A 33 -4.43 1.89 10.64
C THR A 33 -3.34 2.52 9.79
N THR A 34 -2.26 2.96 10.43
CA THR A 34 -1.08 3.46 9.74
C THR A 34 -0.35 2.25 9.17
N HIS A 35 -0.23 2.20 7.85
CA HIS A 35 0.64 1.22 7.19
C HIS A 35 2.04 1.80 7.12
N VAL A 36 3.05 0.97 7.37
CA VAL A 36 4.44 1.39 7.13
C VAL A 36 4.59 1.54 5.61
N ALA A 37 4.87 2.76 5.16
CA ALA A 37 5.14 3.04 3.76
C ALA A 37 6.65 2.93 3.51
N THR A 38 7.04 2.06 2.59
CA THR A 38 8.43 1.88 2.17
C THR A 38 8.61 2.39 0.75
N VAL A 39 9.75 3.01 0.46
CA VAL A 39 10.10 3.39 -0.91
C VAL A 39 10.73 2.19 -1.58
N VAL A 40 10.14 1.72 -2.67
CA VAL A 40 10.58 0.55 -3.42
C VAL A 40 10.63 0.87 -4.91
N MET A 41 11.32 0.04 -5.68
CA MET A 41 11.27 0.12 -7.15
C MET A 41 10.52 -1.08 -7.69
N ARG A 42 9.80 -0.91 -8.80
CA ARG A 42 9.06 -2.00 -9.43
C ARG A 42 9.54 -2.20 -10.85
N CYS A 43 9.68 -3.45 -11.25
CA CYS A 43 10.03 -3.80 -12.63
C CYS A 43 8.93 -3.35 -13.60
N TRP A 44 9.30 -2.62 -14.67
CA TRP A 44 8.36 -2.20 -15.72
C TRP A 44 7.62 -3.36 -16.40
N GLN A 45 8.23 -4.54 -16.48
CA GLN A 45 7.70 -5.68 -17.24
C GLN A 45 6.75 -6.56 -16.40
N CYS A 46 7.14 -6.91 -15.17
CA CYS A 46 6.36 -7.82 -14.32
C CYS A 46 5.77 -7.17 -13.06
N GLY A 47 6.18 -5.95 -12.73
CA GLY A 47 5.73 -5.25 -11.52
C GLY A 47 6.30 -5.79 -10.21
N HIS A 48 7.20 -6.79 -10.26
CA HIS A 48 7.83 -7.33 -9.05
C HIS A 48 8.61 -6.23 -8.33
N GLU A 49 8.42 -6.19 -7.02
CA GLU A 49 9.13 -5.27 -6.13
C GLU A 49 10.61 -5.63 -6.14
N GLN A 50 11.44 -4.62 -6.26
CA GLN A 50 12.88 -4.67 -6.12
C GLN A 50 13.23 -3.70 -5.00
N SER A 51 14.17 -4.10 -4.15
CA SER A 51 14.71 -3.29 -3.07
C SER A 51 16.06 -2.72 -3.51
N PRO A 52 16.11 -1.56 -4.21
CA PRO A 52 17.36 -0.93 -4.59
C PRO A 52 17.89 -0.11 -3.40
N ASP A 53 18.24 -0.77 -2.30
CA ASP A 53 18.87 -0.08 -1.16
C ASP A 53 20.21 0.56 -1.58
N ASP A 54 20.92 -0.04 -2.55
CA ASP A 54 22.24 0.40 -3.03
C ASP A 54 22.23 1.00 -4.46
N GLY A 55 21.06 1.29 -5.03
CA GLY A 55 20.92 1.79 -6.40
C GLY A 55 20.91 0.68 -7.48
N ILE A 56 20.44 1.02 -8.67
CA ILE A 56 20.39 0.08 -9.82
C ILE A 56 21.67 0.24 -10.64
N GLY A 57 22.55 -0.77 -10.60
CA GLY A 57 23.66 -0.87 -11.55
C GLY A 57 23.18 -1.12 -12.98
N GLN A 58 24.01 -0.79 -13.97
CA GLN A 58 23.65 -0.93 -15.40
C GLN A 58 23.27 -2.37 -15.79
N ASP A 59 23.94 -3.37 -15.20
CA ASP A 59 23.73 -4.79 -15.50
C ASP A 59 22.68 -5.47 -14.61
N LEU A 60 21.96 -4.70 -13.79
CA LEU A 60 21.01 -5.28 -12.86
C LEU A 60 19.75 -5.75 -13.61
N VAL A 61 19.38 -7.00 -13.38
CA VAL A 61 18.18 -7.64 -13.94
C VAL A 61 17.17 -7.97 -12.86
N CYS A 62 15.89 -8.03 -13.23
CA CYS A 62 14.82 -8.38 -12.31
C CYS A 62 14.93 -9.85 -11.85
N SER A 63 14.81 -10.08 -10.55
CA SER A 63 14.82 -11.43 -9.95
C SER A 63 13.67 -12.35 -10.39
N HIS A 64 12.59 -11.81 -10.95
CA HIS A 64 11.38 -12.57 -11.30
C HIS A 64 11.24 -12.85 -12.80
N CYS A 65 11.47 -11.85 -13.65
CA CYS A 65 11.30 -11.98 -15.11
C CYS A 65 12.60 -11.78 -15.91
N ASN A 66 13.73 -11.57 -15.25
CA ASN A 66 15.05 -11.34 -15.86
C ASN A 66 15.10 -10.17 -16.86
N ALA A 67 14.14 -9.25 -16.81
CA ALA A 67 14.18 -8.03 -17.61
C ALA A 67 15.22 -7.05 -17.05
N ASP A 68 15.87 -6.30 -17.94
CA ASP A 68 16.80 -5.24 -17.56
C ASP A 68 16.10 -4.19 -16.70
N LEU A 69 16.69 -3.86 -15.55
CA LEU A 69 16.17 -2.83 -14.67
C LEU A 69 16.66 -1.43 -15.08
N HIS A 70 17.85 -1.34 -15.67
CA HIS A 70 18.43 -0.10 -16.17
C HIS A 70 17.94 0.24 -17.59
N CYS A 71 16.65 0.55 -17.72
CA CYS A 71 16.02 0.89 -19.00
C CYS A 71 15.22 2.20 -18.88
N CYS A 72 14.96 2.88 -20.00
CA CYS A 72 14.20 4.14 -20.00
C CYS A 72 12.85 3.99 -19.27
N ARG A 73 12.12 2.88 -19.45
CA ARG A 73 10.82 2.68 -18.78
C ARG A 73 10.87 2.61 -17.26
N ASN A 74 11.99 2.22 -16.67
CA ASN A 74 12.20 2.21 -15.22
C ASN A 74 12.79 3.51 -14.68
N CYS A 75 13.12 4.47 -15.56
CA CYS A 75 13.73 5.72 -15.17
C CYS A 75 12.69 6.71 -14.62
N LEU A 76 13.06 7.46 -13.58
CA LEU A 76 12.23 8.51 -12.98
C LEU A 76 12.04 9.72 -13.90
N HIS A 77 12.94 9.93 -14.86
CA HIS A 77 12.92 11.03 -15.83
C HIS A 77 12.19 10.72 -17.13
N PHE A 78 11.71 9.49 -17.31
CA PHE A 78 11.03 9.08 -18.53
C PHE A 78 9.66 9.76 -18.64
N ASP A 79 9.44 10.45 -19.76
CA ASP A 79 8.20 11.18 -20.04
C ASP A 79 7.89 11.09 -21.54
N PRO A 80 6.87 10.30 -21.96
CA PRO A 80 6.51 10.14 -23.37
C PRO A 80 6.17 11.45 -24.10
N GLY A 81 5.82 12.51 -23.38
CA GLY A 81 5.48 13.82 -23.97
C GLY A 81 6.68 14.75 -24.16
N ALA A 82 7.85 14.41 -23.64
CA ALA A 82 9.04 15.26 -23.70
C ALA A 82 9.91 14.96 -24.94
N HIS A 83 10.81 15.88 -25.28
CA HIS A 83 11.80 15.66 -26.34
C HIS A 83 12.65 14.43 -26.02
N PHE A 84 12.80 13.53 -27.00
CA PHE A 84 13.43 12.22 -26.84
C PHE A 84 12.83 11.31 -25.76
N GLU A 85 11.62 11.60 -25.29
CA GLU A 85 10.88 10.90 -24.24
C GLU A 85 11.56 11.00 -22.86
N CYS A 86 12.35 12.05 -22.63
CA CYS A 86 13.06 12.28 -21.37
C CYS A 86 12.92 13.73 -20.91
N ARG A 87 12.77 13.94 -19.61
CA ARG A 87 12.76 15.28 -19.00
C ARG A 87 14.15 15.89 -18.84
N GLN A 88 15.18 15.06 -18.85
CA GLN A 88 16.57 15.52 -18.80
C GLN A 88 17.11 15.75 -20.21
N PRO A 89 17.98 16.75 -20.42
CA PRO A 89 18.65 16.94 -21.70
C PRO A 89 19.59 15.75 -21.96
N ILE A 90 19.29 14.96 -22.98
CA ILE A 90 20.12 13.83 -23.42
C ILE A 90 20.67 14.11 -24.82
N GLU A 91 21.90 13.68 -25.08
CA GLU A 91 22.58 13.91 -26.37
C GLU A 91 21.92 13.13 -27.51
N LYS A 92 21.48 11.89 -27.22
CA LYS A 92 20.92 10.98 -28.22
C LYS A 92 19.70 10.26 -27.70
N ALA A 93 18.68 10.13 -28.56
CA ALA A 93 17.53 9.29 -28.30
C ALA A 93 17.90 7.79 -28.34
N PHE A 94 17.56 7.06 -27.28
CA PHE A 94 17.53 5.60 -27.29
C PHE A 94 16.33 5.13 -28.12
N ARG A 95 16.54 4.22 -29.09
CA ARG A 95 15.46 3.64 -29.93
C ARG A 95 14.59 2.70 -29.09
N ASP A 96 15.21 1.73 -28.43
CA ASP A 96 14.51 0.76 -27.59
C ASP A 96 14.49 1.25 -26.14
N LYS A 97 13.29 1.54 -25.63
CA LYS A 97 13.09 2.05 -24.26
C LYS A 97 12.96 0.96 -23.20
N THR A 98 12.95 -0.30 -23.64
CA THR A 98 12.73 -1.50 -22.82
C THR A 98 14.01 -2.27 -22.54
N ILE A 99 15.09 -2.00 -23.27
CA ILE A 99 16.39 -2.68 -23.16
C ILE A 99 17.32 -1.85 -22.28
N ARG A 100 18.33 -2.51 -21.70
CA ARG A 100 19.46 -1.86 -21.03
C ARG A 100 20.01 -0.69 -21.84
N ASN A 101 20.22 0.45 -21.19
CA ASN A 101 20.88 1.62 -21.76
C ASN A 101 22.02 2.12 -20.87
N ASP A 102 22.93 2.90 -21.44
CA ASP A 102 24.08 3.48 -20.73
C ASP A 102 23.84 4.97 -20.39
N CYS A 103 22.58 5.31 -20.07
CA CYS A 103 22.18 6.70 -19.79
C CYS A 103 22.76 7.18 -18.46
N GLU A 104 23.64 8.19 -18.49
CA GLU A 104 24.26 8.77 -17.29
C GLU A 104 23.26 9.40 -16.30
N PRO A 105 22.25 10.20 -16.73
CA PRO A 105 21.24 10.75 -15.81
C PRO A 105 20.15 9.73 -15.46
N PHE A 106 20.44 8.43 -15.49
CA PHE A 106 19.47 7.42 -15.09
C PHE A 106 19.23 7.48 -13.58
N GLY A 107 17.95 7.50 -13.20
CA GLY A 107 17.55 7.37 -11.81
C GLY A 107 16.39 6.38 -11.69
N PRO A 108 16.45 5.39 -10.78
CA PRO A 108 15.36 4.44 -10.58
C PRO A 108 14.08 5.16 -10.18
N ARG A 109 12.94 4.83 -10.78
CA ARG A 109 11.64 5.40 -10.40
C ARG A 109 11.21 4.87 -9.03
N PRO A 110 11.15 5.73 -7.98
CA PRO A 110 10.67 5.31 -6.68
C PRO A 110 9.15 5.18 -6.70
N VAL A 111 8.64 4.14 -6.05
CA VAL A 111 7.22 3.89 -5.81
C VAL A 111 7.05 3.77 -4.30
N LEU A 112 6.12 4.53 -3.74
CA LEU A 112 5.76 4.39 -2.34
C LEU A 112 4.83 3.19 -2.19
N ASP A 113 5.31 2.11 -1.58
CA ASP A 113 4.49 0.96 -1.25
C ASP A 113 3.95 1.09 0.18
N ALA A 114 2.65 1.33 0.28
CA ALA A 114 1.90 1.38 1.54
C ALA A 114 1.09 0.10 1.79
N THR A 115 1.25 -0.95 0.96
CA THR A 115 0.66 -2.27 1.22
C THR A 115 1.41 -3.05 2.31
N GLY A 116 2.51 -2.48 2.80
CA GLY A 116 3.30 -2.99 3.90
C GLY A 116 2.54 -3.19 5.22
N ARG A 117 3.18 -3.97 6.10
CA ARG A 117 2.68 -4.38 7.43
C ARG A 117 2.02 -3.21 8.16
N ARG A 118 0.90 -3.49 8.83
CA ARG A 118 0.27 -2.53 9.75
C ARG A 118 1.30 -2.12 10.80
N ALA A 119 1.57 -0.82 10.90
CA ALA A 119 2.42 -0.27 11.94
C ALA A 119 1.73 -0.55 13.29
N GLY A 120 2.28 -1.46 14.08
CA GLY A 120 1.75 -1.81 15.41
C GLY A 120 1.53 -3.29 15.67
N ARG A 121 1.55 -4.17 14.66
CA ARG A 121 1.71 -5.62 14.90
C ARG A 121 3.14 -6.00 14.55
N GLY A 122 3.96 -6.19 15.59
CA GLY A 122 5.28 -6.78 15.48
C GLY A 122 5.20 -8.00 14.56
N SER A 123 6.04 -8.01 13.54
CA SER A 123 6.19 -9.13 12.63
C SER A 123 6.77 -10.31 13.41
N GLY A 124 5.91 -11.09 14.06
CA GLY A 124 6.19 -12.48 14.33
C GLY A 124 6.35 -13.19 12.99
N ARG A 125 7.57 -13.21 12.45
CA ARG A 125 7.99 -14.33 11.60
C ARG A 125 7.95 -15.54 12.52
N ALA A 126 6.81 -16.21 12.56
CA ALA A 126 6.73 -17.57 13.06
C ALA A 126 7.47 -18.43 12.04
N ASP A 127 8.77 -18.54 12.25
CA ASP A 127 9.54 -19.66 11.71
C ASP A 127 8.79 -20.94 12.09
N SER A 128 8.56 -21.76 11.08
CA SER A 128 7.69 -22.92 11.15
C SER A 128 8.43 -24.07 11.83
N SER A 129 8.53 -24.04 13.15
CA SER A 129 8.70 -25.24 13.97
C SER A 129 8.39 -24.93 15.43
N GLU A 130 7.51 -25.73 16.04
CA GLU A 130 7.16 -25.74 17.47
C GLU A 130 6.30 -24.58 18.01
N ALA A 131 5.03 -24.55 17.60
CA ALA A 131 3.97 -23.90 18.39
C ALA A 131 3.21 -24.96 19.20
N VAL A 132 3.48 -25.00 20.51
CA VAL A 132 2.66 -25.68 21.53
C VAL A 132 1.21 -25.24 21.35
N ARG A 133 0.31 -26.20 21.13
CA ARG A 133 -1.13 -25.99 20.99
C ARG A 133 -1.68 -25.36 22.27
N SER A 134 -1.90 -24.05 22.24
CA SER A 134 -2.50 -23.32 23.36
C SER A 134 -4.02 -23.50 23.31
N SER A 135 -4.63 -23.76 24.46
CA SER A 135 -6.03 -24.16 24.69
C SER A 135 -7.09 -23.08 24.39
N ASN A 136 -6.77 -22.09 23.56
CA ASN A 136 -7.65 -21.00 23.16
C ASN A 136 -7.46 -20.68 21.66
N ASP A 137 -7.35 -21.71 20.82
CA ASP A 137 -7.35 -21.52 19.37
C ASP A 137 -8.79 -21.27 18.89
N PRO A 138 -9.08 -20.15 18.20
CA PRO A 138 -10.42 -19.86 17.70
C PRO A 138 -10.99 -20.91 16.74
N ARG A 139 -10.14 -21.81 16.21
CA ARG A 139 -10.59 -22.96 15.39
C ARG A 139 -11.29 -24.04 16.22
N ASP A 140 -10.83 -24.32 17.44
CA ASP A 140 -11.45 -25.33 18.32
C ASP A 140 -12.86 -24.91 18.74
N ALA A 141 -13.07 -23.62 19.03
CA ALA A 141 -14.38 -23.07 19.35
C ALA A 141 -15.41 -23.22 18.21
N PHE A 142 -14.94 -23.27 16.96
CA PHE A 142 -15.81 -23.50 15.80
C PHE A 142 -16.13 -24.98 15.61
N GLU A 143 -15.19 -25.89 15.87
CA GLU A 143 -15.45 -27.34 15.76
C GLU A 143 -16.40 -27.85 16.85
N ASP A 144 -16.38 -27.26 18.05
CA ASP A 144 -17.31 -27.62 19.12
C ASP A 144 -18.77 -27.20 18.85
N LEU A 145 -19.04 -26.33 17.88
CA LEU A 145 -20.40 -25.99 17.44
C LEU A 145 -21.06 -27.11 16.61
N PHE A 146 -20.29 -28.06 16.10
CA PHE A 146 -20.78 -29.14 15.24
C PHE A 146 -20.68 -30.53 15.87
N LYS A 147 -20.37 -30.62 17.17
CA LYS A 147 -20.48 -31.86 17.96
C LYS A 147 -21.87 -32.01 18.59
#